data_AF-A0A6A4GYZ0-F1
#
_entry.id   AF-A0A6A4GYZ0-F1
#
_cell.length_a   1.000
_cell.length_b   1.000
_cell.length_c   1.000
_cell.angle_alpha   90.00
_cell.angle_beta   90.00
_cell.angle_gamma   90.00
#
_symmetry.space_group_name_H-M   'P 1'
#
loop_
_entity.id
_entity.type
_entity.pdbx_description
1 polymer ?
#
loop_
_entity_poly.entity_id
_entity_poly.type
_entity_poly.pdbx_seq_one_letter_code
_entity_poly.pdbx_strand_id
1 'polypeptide(L)'
;MGAMGAMSSSDVHQDLSATIGDAVFSAGKTKHVYKLVIMNELMVAKKFFNCGNGIGEVSAAENESFLVSEITRLKSIAWILDEFKDTASVKGVDISQDITVTEAWIFRESNITASKASGLFANGSSGSAVWLVEPRRTKAVDNAFSHYVYIASKKTFVLADVQGSIVNIQGIDTIVLFDMMMHTTEQDSGVGDCGKPGINTFTEQHICTYMCGSLGFELMNQVDDE
;
A
#
# COMPACT_ATOMS: atom_id res chain seq x y z
N MET A 1 -30.53 17.63 12.78
CA MET A 1 -30.76 16.23 12.39
C MET A 1 -29.62 15.82 11.49
N GLY A 2 -28.69 14.99 11.98
CA GLY A 2 -27.60 14.43 11.18
C GLY A 2 -27.56 12.94 11.45
N ALA A 3 -28.08 12.15 10.52
CA ALA A 3 -28.00 10.71 10.59
C ALA A 3 -26.56 10.29 10.26
N MET A 4 -25.85 9.72 11.24
CA MET A 4 -24.63 8.95 11.00
C MET A 4 -25.04 7.67 10.26
N GLY A 5 -24.72 7.60 8.97
CA GLY A 5 -24.98 6.44 8.11
C GLY A 5 -23.81 5.48 8.10
N ALA A 6 -24.00 4.36 8.78
CA ALA A 6 -23.29 3.07 8.77
C ALA A 6 -21.99 2.93 7.92
N MET A 7 -20.85 2.74 8.61
CA MET A 7 -19.81 1.82 8.14
C MET A 7 -20.37 0.39 8.26
N SER A 8 -20.90 -0.14 7.17
CA SER A 8 -21.13 -1.58 7.04
C SER A 8 -19.82 -2.23 6.57
N SER A 9 -18.90 -2.50 7.50
CA SER A 9 -17.89 -3.55 7.25
C SER A 9 -18.56 -4.89 7.50
N SER A 10 -19.35 -5.36 6.55
CA SER A 10 -19.60 -6.79 6.49
C SER A 10 -18.27 -7.43 6.10
N ASP A 11 -17.54 -7.96 7.08
CA ASP A 11 -16.47 -8.92 6.86
C ASP A 11 -17.11 -10.15 6.20
N VAL A 12 -17.26 -10.10 4.87
CA VAL A 12 -17.76 -11.22 4.09
C VAL A 12 -16.63 -12.25 4.06
N HIS A 13 -16.70 -13.22 4.96
CA HIS A 13 -15.87 -14.41 4.90
C HIS A 13 -16.32 -15.24 3.70
N GLN A 14 -15.51 -15.19 2.63
CA GLN A 14 -15.71 -16.00 1.44
C GLN A 14 -14.57 -17.03 1.36
N ASP A 15 -14.95 -18.31 1.27
CA ASP A 15 -14.00 -19.37 0.99
C ASP A 15 -13.74 -19.43 -0.52
N LEU A 16 -12.46 -19.41 -0.90
CA LEU A 16 -12.00 -19.47 -2.28
C LEU A 16 -10.95 -20.56 -2.45
N SER A 17 -11.04 -21.31 -3.54
CA SER A 17 -9.98 -22.25 -3.93
C SER A 17 -8.86 -21.50 -4.63
N ALA A 18 -7.63 -21.70 -4.17
CA ALA A 18 -6.45 -21.01 -4.68
C ALA A 18 -5.23 -21.95 -4.73
N THR A 19 -4.31 -21.66 -5.64
CA THR A 19 -3.01 -22.34 -5.74
C THR A 19 -1.88 -21.34 -5.53
N ILE A 20 -1.06 -21.54 -4.50
CA ILE A 20 0.13 -20.72 -4.21
C ILE A 20 1.40 -21.46 -4.65
N GLY A 21 2.35 -20.73 -5.23
CA GLY A 21 3.65 -21.27 -5.63
C GLY A 21 4.57 -21.52 -4.42
N ASP A 22 5.34 -22.61 -4.46
CA ASP A 22 6.26 -22.99 -3.37
C ASP A 22 7.49 -22.07 -3.25
N ALA A 23 7.89 -21.42 -4.35
CA ALA A 23 9.09 -20.58 -4.41
C ALA A 23 8.75 -19.09 -4.32
N VAL A 24 9.62 -18.33 -3.65
CA VAL A 24 9.59 -16.87 -3.65
C VAL A 24 9.70 -16.38 -5.09
N PHE A 25 8.68 -15.67 -5.55
CA PHE A 25 8.60 -15.08 -6.87
C PHE A 25 9.37 -13.75 -6.95
N SER A 26 9.26 -12.94 -5.91
CA SER A 26 10.00 -11.69 -5.74
C SER A 26 10.20 -11.40 -4.25
N ALA A 27 11.19 -10.61 -3.88
CA ALA A 27 11.43 -10.21 -2.50
C ALA A 27 11.86 -8.75 -2.43
N GLY A 28 11.26 -8.02 -1.50
CA GLY A 28 11.74 -6.71 -1.06
C GLY A 28 12.62 -6.84 0.19
N LYS A 29 12.86 -5.72 0.86
CA LYS A 29 13.60 -5.70 2.14
C LYS A 29 12.87 -6.44 3.27
N THR A 30 11.53 -6.40 3.25
CA THR A 30 10.69 -6.84 4.38
C THR A 30 9.72 -7.96 4.03
N LYS A 31 9.36 -8.11 2.74
CA LYS A 31 8.32 -9.03 2.27
C LYS A 31 8.81 -10.00 1.20
N HIS A 32 8.33 -11.24 1.29
CA HIS A 32 8.36 -12.20 0.20
C HIS A 32 7.05 -12.14 -0.57
N VAL A 33 7.14 -12.26 -1.88
CA VAL A 33 6.03 -12.29 -2.83
C VAL A 33 6.00 -13.67 -3.47
N TYR A 34 4.84 -14.29 -3.50
CA TYR A 34 4.60 -15.59 -4.12
C TYR A 34 3.57 -15.44 -5.24
N LYS A 35 3.67 -16.28 -6.27
CA LYS A 35 2.62 -16.36 -7.28
C LYS A 35 1.40 -17.03 -6.66
N LEU A 36 0.23 -16.47 -6.89
CA LEU A 36 -1.04 -17.02 -6.46
C LEU A 36 -1.99 -17.10 -7.65
N VAL A 37 -2.77 -18.18 -7.75
CA VAL A 37 -3.83 -18.31 -8.76
C VAL A 37 -5.15 -18.52 -8.02
N ILE A 38 -6.12 -17.64 -8.22
CA ILE A 38 -7.48 -17.73 -7.66
C ILE A 38 -8.44 -17.70 -8.85
N MET A 39 -9.34 -18.68 -8.98
CA MET A 39 -10.33 -18.72 -10.07
C MET A 39 -9.73 -18.48 -11.48
N ASN A 40 -8.53 -19.02 -11.74
CA ASN A 40 -7.72 -18.83 -12.95
C ASN A 40 -7.13 -17.43 -13.18
N GLU A 41 -7.29 -16.50 -12.23
CA GLU A 41 -6.65 -15.19 -12.27
C GLU A 41 -5.29 -15.21 -11.56
N LEU A 42 -4.30 -14.56 -12.17
CA LEU A 42 -2.95 -14.47 -11.63
C LEU A 42 -2.83 -13.30 -10.66
N MET A 43 -2.64 -13.64 -9.39
CA MET A 43 -2.48 -12.74 -8.27
C MET A 43 -1.06 -12.88 -7.68
N VAL A 44 -0.76 -12.06 -6.69
CA VAL A 44 0.39 -12.26 -5.82
C VAL A 44 -0.06 -12.37 -4.37
N ALA A 45 0.64 -13.21 -3.61
CA ALA A 45 0.49 -13.31 -2.16
C ALA A 45 1.76 -12.77 -1.50
N LYS A 46 1.61 -11.83 -0.57
CA LYS A 46 2.71 -11.24 0.19
C LYS A 46 2.67 -11.64 1.65
N LYS A 47 3.84 -11.86 2.23
CA LYS A 47 4.02 -12.01 3.68
C LYS A 47 5.30 -11.32 4.13
N PHE A 48 5.35 -10.89 5.39
CA PHE A 48 6.55 -10.38 6.02
C PHE A 48 7.51 -11.51 6.38
N PHE A 49 8.80 -11.28 6.17
CA PHE A 49 9.87 -12.18 6.58
C PHE A 49 10.99 -11.46 7.35
N ASN A 50 11.03 -10.14 7.32
CA ASN A 50 11.99 -9.33 8.07
C ASN A 50 11.36 -7.98 8.44
N CYS A 51 11.24 -7.71 9.74
CA CYS A 51 10.68 -6.47 10.26
C CYS A 51 11.66 -5.74 11.20
N GLY A 52 12.97 -5.99 11.06
CA GLY A 52 14.02 -5.37 11.88
C GLY A 52 14.58 -6.24 13.00
N ASN A 53 13.91 -7.35 13.34
CA ASN A 53 14.37 -8.30 14.36
C ASN A 53 15.29 -9.42 13.79
N GLY A 54 15.51 -9.45 12.48
CA GLY A 54 16.25 -10.51 11.79
C GLY A 54 15.42 -11.20 10.71
N ILE A 55 16.10 -11.89 9.79
CA ILE A 55 15.47 -12.65 8.70
C ILE A 55 14.83 -13.91 9.27
N GLY A 56 13.53 -14.10 9.03
CA GLY A 56 12.77 -15.28 9.46
C GLY A 56 12.17 -15.18 10.86
N GLU A 57 12.39 -14.07 11.57
CA GLU A 57 11.97 -13.87 12.96
C GLU A 57 10.54 -13.29 13.10
N VAL A 58 9.74 -13.32 12.02
CA VAL A 58 8.36 -12.79 12.04
C VAL A 58 7.39 -13.92 12.36
N SER A 59 6.74 -13.86 13.52
CA SER A 59 5.70 -14.82 13.89
C SER A 59 4.44 -14.67 13.02
N ALA A 60 3.58 -15.69 13.02
CA ALA A 60 2.31 -15.64 12.27
C ALA A 60 1.40 -14.48 12.72
N ALA A 61 1.36 -14.21 14.03
CA ALA A 61 0.57 -13.13 14.60
C ALA A 61 1.13 -11.74 14.24
N GLU A 62 2.45 -11.56 14.29
CA GLU A 62 3.10 -10.32 13.84
C GLU A 62 2.88 -10.09 12.35
N ASN A 63 3.07 -11.13 11.53
CA ASN A 63 2.80 -11.06 10.10
C ASN A 63 1.36 -10.62 9.83
N GLU A 64 0.37 -11.23 10.49
CA GLU A 64 -1.03 -10.81 10.36
C GLU A 64 -1.23 -9.34 10.75
N SER A 65 -0.72 -8.92 11.91
CA SER A 65 -0.83 -7.52 12.35
C SER A 65 -0.23 -6.55 11.34
N PHE A 66 0.94 -6.87 10.77
CA PHE A 66 1.60 -6.01 9.78
C PHE A 66 0.85 -5.97 8.44
N LEU A 67 0.26 -7.09 8.00
CA LEU A 67 -0.57 -7.12 6.79
C LEU A 67 -1.87 -6.32 6.99
N VAL A 68 -2.45 -6.34 8.19
CA VAL A 68 -3.61 -5.51 8.55
C VAL A 68 -3.26 -4.02 8.51
N SER A 69 -2.09 -3.62 9.03
CA SER A 69 -1.62 -2.23 8.88
C SER A 69 -1.45 -1.85 7.40
N GLU A 70 -0.92 -2.75 6.57
CA GLU A 70 -0.70 -2.49 5.15
C GLU A 70 -1.99 -2.33 4.35
N ILE A 71 -2.98 -3.21 4.53
CA ILE A 71 -4.29 -3.05 3.87
C ILE A 71 -5.04 -1.82 4.37
N THR A 72 -4.92 -1.48 5.65
CA THR A 72 -5.49 -0.24 6.21
C THR A 72 -4.89 0.97 5.52
N ARG A 73 -3.55 1.00 5.38
CA ARG A 73 -2.83 2.06 4.67
C ARG A 73 -3.27 2.17 3.21
N LEU A 74 -3.40 1.06 2.48
CA LEU A 74 -3.89 1.08 1.09
C LEU A 74 -5.29 1.68 0.99
N LYS A 75 -6.21 1.30 1.88
CA LYS A 75 -7.58 1.86 1.92
C LYS A 75 -7.59 3.35 2.25
N SER A 76 -6.79 3.78 3.22
CA SER A 76 -6.66 5.20 3.55
C SER A 76 -6.13 6.01 2.37
N ILE A 77 -5.12 5.49 1.66
CA ILE A 77 -4.56 6.19 0.50
C ILE A 77 -5.54 6.24 -0.67
N ALA A 78 -6.33 5.18 -0.89
CA ALA A 78 -7.38 5.18 -1.91
C ALA A 78 -8.38 6.32 -1.66
N TRP A 79 -8.85 6.46 -0.41
CA TRP A 79 -9.75 7.54 -0.03
C TRP A 79 -9.12 8.93 -0.22
N ILE A 80 -7.87 9.12 0.20
CA ILE A 80 -7.14 10.39 0.01
C ILE A 80 -6.92 10.71 -1.47
N LEU A 81 -6.71 9.70 -2.31
CA LEU A 81 -6.56 9.88 -3.76
C LEU A 81 -7.87 10.39 -4.39
N ASP A 82 -9.03 9.91 -3.93
CA ASP A 82 -10.32 10.42 -4.38
C ASP A 82 -10.50 11.88 -3.95
N GLU A 83 -10.17 12.23 -2.70
CA GLU A 83 -10.18 13.63 -2.24
C GLU A 83 -9.22 14.53 -3.05
N PHE A 84 -8.07 13.99 -3.46
CA PHE A 84 -7.11 14.69 -4.31
C PHE A 84 -7.71 15.02 -5.67
N LYS A 85 -8.37 14.05 -6.32
CA LYS A 85 -9.05 14.24 -7.60
C LYS A 85 -10.15 15.27 -7.52
N ASP A 86 -10.98 15.18 -6.49
CA ASP A 86 -12.05 16.16 -6.25
C ASP A 86 -11.47 17.56 -6.04
N THR A 87 -10.42 17.68 -5.24
CA THR A 87 -9.74 18.97 -5.00
C THR A 87 -9.17 19.57 -6.28
N ALA A 88 -8.51 18.76 -7.12
CA ALA A 88 -7.96 19.21 -8.39
C ALA A 88 -9.05 19.68 -9.34
N SER A 89 -10.14 18.91 -9.45
CA SER A 89 -11.32 19.25 -10.26
C SER A 89 -11.94 20.59 -9.83
N VAL A 90 -12.17 20.79 -8.53
CA VAL A 90 -12.70 22.06 -7.97
C VAL A 90 -11.77 23.25 -8.26
N LYS A 91 -10.46 23.02 -8.27
CA LYS A 91 -9.45 24.03 -8.59
C LYS A 91 -9.22 24.23 -10.09
N GLY A 92 -9.91 23.48 -10.95
CA GLY A 92 -9.72 23.52 -12.40
C GLY A 92 -8.34 23.06 -12.85
N VAL A 93 -7.66 22.23 -12.04
CA VAL A 93 -6.38 21.62 -12.38
C VAL A 93 -6.63 20.29 -13.05
N ASP A 94 -6.19 20.15 -14.30
CA ASP A 94 -6.27 18.90 -15.02
C ASP A 94 -5.25 17.90 -14.46
N ILE A 95 -5.74 16.81 -13.90
CA ILE A 95 -4.93 15.68 -13.43
C ILE A 95 -5.46 14.40 -14.08
N SER A 96 -4.57 13.42 -14.27
CA SER A 96 -4.98 12.11 -14.73
C SER A 96 -6.04 11.53 -13.79
N GLN A 97 -7.22 11.24 -14.35
CA GLN A 97 -8.30 10.56 -13.63
C GLN A 97 -8.09 9.04 -13.59
N ASP A 98 -7.25 8.55 -14.50
CA ASP A 98 -6.86 7.16 -14.67
C ASP A 98 -5.69 6.81 -13.73
N ILE A 99 -5.83 7.17 -12.46
CA ILE A 99 -4.96 6.76 -11.36
C ILE A 99 -5.81 6.12 -10.26
N THR A 100 -5.39 4.99 -9.72
CA THR A 100 -6.11 4.30 -8.65
C THR A 100 -5.12 3.63 -7.70
N VAL A 101 -5.57 3.25 -6.51
CA VAL A 101 -4.81 2.39 -5.60
C VAL A 101 -5.23 0.94 -5.83
N THR A 102 -4.28 0.01 -5.74
CA THR A 102 -4.59 -1.41 -5.91
C THR A 102 -5.64 -1.86 -4.91
N GLU A 103 -6.58 -2.67 -5.39
CA GLU A 103 -7.37 -3.49 -4.49
C GLU A 103 -6.48 -4.55 -3.85
N ALA A 104 -6.73 -4.83 -2.58
CA ALA A 104 -6.02 -5.83 -1.82
C ALA A 104 -6.94 -6.47 -0.77
N TRP A 105 -6.62 -7.70 -0.41
CA TRP A 105 -7.40 -8.52 0.51
C TRP A 105 -6.51 -9.28 1.48
N ILE A 106 -7.04 -9.59 2.65
CA ILE A 106 -6.40 -10.49 3.60
C ILE A 106 -6.95 -11.90 3.38
N PHE A 107 -6.05 -12.82 3.04
CA PHE A 107 -6.37 -14.23 2.87
C PHE A 107 -5.76 -15.04 4.00
N ARG A 108 -6.53 -15.99 4.52
CA ARG A 108 -6.07 -16.94 5.53
C ARG A 108 -6.12 -18.34 4.95
N GLU A 109 -5.05 -19.12 5.11
CA GLU A 109 -5.06 -20.52 4.72
C GLU A 109 -5.99 -21.33 5.64
N SER A 110 -7.01 -21.94 5.06
CA SER A 110 -7.93 -22.85 5.77
C SER A 110 -7.44 -24.30 5.82
N ASN A 111 -6.29 -24.60 5.18
CA ASN A 111 -5.76 -25.96 5.11
C ASN A 111 -5.31 -26.47 6.49
N ILE A 112 -5.56 -27.76 6.75
CA ILE A 112 -5.06 -28.47 7.95
C ILE A 112 -3.54 -28.41 8.02
N THR A 113 -2.88 -28.42 6.86
CA THR A 113 -1.44 -28.29 6.72
C THR A 113 -1.14 -27.02 5.95
N ALA A 114 -0.36 -26.12 6.57
CA ALA A 114 0.06 -24.87 5.95
C ALA A 114 0.79 -25.12 4.62
N SER A 115 0.88 -24.13 3.72
CA SER A 115 1.62 -24.25 2.47
C SER A 115 3.14 -24.16 2.66
N LYS A 116 3.96 -24.66 1.71
CA LYS A 116 5.43 -24.56 1.85
C LYS A 116 5.86 -23.10 1.83
N ALA A 117 5.15 -22.29 1.04
CA ALA A 117 5.31 -20.85 1.00
C ALA A 117 5.16 -20.20 2.39
N SER A 118 4.29 -20.73 3.26
CA SER A 118 4.10 -20.19 4.61
C SER A 118 5.35 -20.33 5.50
N GLY A 119 6.15 -21.38 5.30
CA GLY A 119 7.26 -21.73 6.20
C GLY A 119 6.82 -22.25 7.58
N LEU A 120 5.53 -22.40 7.85
CA LEU A 120 4.98 -22.85 9.14
C LEU A 120 5.03 -24.38 9.33
N PHE A 121 5.47 -25.10 8.29
CA PHE A 121 5.58 -26.56 8.26
C PHE A 121 6.52 -27.18 9.31
N ALA A 122 7.46 -26.42 9.89
CA ALA A 122 8.61 -26.99 10.58
C ALA A 122 8.46 -27.15 12.11
N ASN A 123 7.59 -26.37 12.78
CA ASN A 123 7.75 -26.15 14.22
C ASN A 123 6.52 -26.46 15.10
N GLY A 124 5.48 -27.13 14.60
CA GLY A 124 4.27 -27.42 15.39
C GLY A 124 3.52 -26.16 15.86
N SER A 125 3.76 -25.02 15.20
CA SER A 125 3.11 -23.75 15.51
C SER A 125 1.66 -23.78 15.02
N SER A 126 0.71 -23.54 15.92
CA SER A 126 -0.74 -23.55 15.70
C SER A 126 -1.28 -22.38 14.86
N GLY A 127 -0.44 -21.76 14.02
CA GLY A 127 -0.80 -20.57 13.26
C GLY A 127 -1.29 -20.90 11.87
N SER A 128 -2.39 -20.28 11.44
CA SER A 128 -2.79 -20.27 10.04
C SER A 128 -2.04 -19.14 9.32
N ALA A 129 -1.48 -19.45 8.14
CA ALA A 129 -0.77 -18.48 7.33
C ALA A 129 -1.72 -17.39 6.82
N VAL A 130 -1.31 -16.14 6.95
CA VAL A 130 -2.05 -14.96 6.48
C VAL A 130 -1.26 -14.25 5.40
N TRP A 131 -1.97 -13.81 4.37
CA TRP A 131 -1.41 -13.24 3.15
C TRP A 131 -2.12 -11.94 2.81
N LEU A 132 -1.37 -10.94 2.37
CA LEU A 132 -1.93 -9.83 1.60
C LEU A 132 -1.96 -10.25 0.14
N VAL A 133 -3.14 -10.28 -0.45
CA VAL A 133 -3.35 -10.68 -1.85
C VAL A 133 -3.73 -9.47 -2.67
N GLU A 134 -3.07 -9.28 -3.81
CA GLU A 134 -3.35 -8.21 -4.76
C GLU A 134 -3.07 -8.69 -6.20
N PRO A 135 -3.61 -8.02 -7.23
CA PRO A 135 -3.24 -8.29 -8.61
C PRO A 135 -1.74 -8.09 -8.86
N ARG A 136 -1.14 -8.91 -9.73
CA ARG A 136 0.29 -8.78 -10.06
C ARG A 136 0.58 -7.53 -10.90
N ARG A 137 1.57 -6.71 -10.50
CA ARG A 137 1.97 -5.46 -11.17
C ARG A 137 3.49 -5.25 -11.24
N THR A 138 3.97 -4.33 -12.08
CA THR A 138 5.41 -3.99 -12.24
C THR A 138 5.62 -2.53 -12.68
N LYS A 139 6.42 -1.79 -11.90
CA LYS A 139 6.99 -0.40 -12.09
C LYS A 139 6.49 0.62 -11.05
N ALA A 140 7.12 1.81 -11.02
CA ALA A 140 6.96 2.91 -10.05
C ALA A 140 6.42 4.21 -10.70
N VAL A 141 5.81 5.12 -9.90
CA VAL A 141 5.17 6.39 -10.33
C VAL A 141 5.58 7.55 -9.40
N ASP A 142 5.52 8.79 -9.92
CA ASP A 142 6.12 10.02 -9.40
C ASP A 142 5.36 10.76 -8.25
N ASN A 143 6.06 11.71 -7.61
CA ASN A 143 5.95 12.25 -6.25
C ASN A 143 4.97 13.41 -5.98
N ALA A 144 4.25 13.95 -6.97
CA ALA A 144 3.36 15.10 -6.72
C ALA A 144 2.21 14.78 -5.74
N PHE A 145 1.73 13.54 -5.76
CA PHE A 145 0.70 13.05 -4.86
C PHE A 145 1.18 13.04 -3.39
N SER A 146 2.44 12.67 -3.13
CA SER A 146 3.01 12.65 -1.77
C SER A 146 2.97 14.03 -1.11
N HIS A 147 3.20 15.10 -1.87
CA HIS A 147 3.10 16.48 -1.35
C HIS A 147 1.64 16.83 -0.99
N TYR A 148 0.67 16.50 -1.84
CA TYR A 148 -0.74 16.68 -1.50
C TYR A 148 -1.08 15.99 -0.17
N VAL A 149 -0.68 14.72 -0.02
CA VAL A 149 -0.93 13.96 1.21
C VAL A 149 -0.35 14.65 2.43
N TYR A 150 0.87 15.17 2.34
CA TYR A 150 1.51 15.88 3.45
C TYR A 150 0.78 17.18 3.84
N ILE A 151 0.25 17.94 2.87
CA ILE A 151 -0.55 19.13 3.17
C ILE A 151 -1.94 18.75 3.70
N ALA A 152 -2.62 17.82 3.05
CA ALA A 152 -3.97 17.36 3.41
C ALA A 152 -4.01 16.76 4.83
N SER A 153 -2.94 16.06 5.22
CA SER A 153 -2.75 15.55 6.57
C SER A 153 -2.47 16.62 7.62
N LYS A 154 -2.34 17.90 7.25
CA LYS A 154 -1.84 18.98 8.11
C LYS A 154 -0.45 18.66 8.66
N LYS A 155 0.41 18.10 7.79
CA LYS A 155 1.82 17.79 8.07
C LYS A 155 2.02 16.68 9.10
N THR A 156 1.02 15.83 9.35
CA THR A 156 1.11 14.71 10.32
C THR A 156 1.54 13.41 9.68
N PHE A 157 1.39 13.25 8.36
CA PHE A 157 1.96 12.11 7.64
C PHE A 157 2.26 12.41 6.18
N VAL A 158 3.15 11.62 5.58
CA VAL A 158 3.53 11.69 4.16
C VAL A 158 3.67 10.30 3.55
N LEU A 159 3.47 10.20 2.24
CA LEU A 159 3.77 9.00 1.47
C LEU A 159 5.25 8.95 1.08
N ALA A 160 5.84 7.77 1.22
CA ALA A 160 7.19 7.44 0.78
C ALA A 160 7.16 6.19 -0.10
N ASP A 161 8.20 6.01 -0.93
CA ASP A 161 8.33 4.87 -1.85
C ASP A 161 7.03 4.62 -2.64
N VAL A 162 6.52 5.69 -3.29
CA VAL A 162 5.31 5.58 -4.12
C VAL A 162 5.63 4.72 -5.34
N GLN A 163 5.00 3.56 -5.41
CA GLN A 163 5.14 2.63 -6.54
C GLN A 163 3.83 2.53 -7.30
N GLY A 164 3.91 2.31 -8.60
CA GLY A 164 2.73 2.22 -9.45
C GLY A 164 3.02 1.79 -10.87
N SER A 165 2.09 1.08 -11.47
CA SER A 165 2.24 0.51 -12.81
C SER A 165 1.14 1.00 -13.74
N ILE A 166 1.48 1.26 -14.99
CA ILE A 166 0.49 1.49 -16.04
C ILE A 166 -0.08 0.13 -16.44
N VAL A 167 -1.41 0.00 -16.37
CA VAL A 167 -2.17 -1.20 -16.71
C VAL A 167 -3.32 -0.77 -17.62
N ASN A 168 -3.53 -1.51 -18.71
CA ASN A 168 -4.70 -1.28 -19.53
C ASN A 168 -5.95 -1.89 -18.85
N ILE A 169 -6.88 -1.05 -18.40
CA ILE A 169 -8.16 -1.43 -17.80
C ILE A 169 -9.25 -1.00 -18.76
N GLN A 170 -9.95 -1.97 -19.36
CA GLN A 170 -11.05 -1.72 -20.31
C GLN A 170 -10.67 -0.81 -21.48
N GLY A 171 -9.43 -0.90 -21.98
CA GLY A 171 -8.93 -0.09 -23.08
C GLY A 171 -8.29 1.23 -22.66
N ILE A 172 -8.30 1.58 -21.37
CA ILE A 172 -7.72 2.82 -20.84
C ILE A 172 -6.43 2.50 -20.09
N ASP A 173 -5.36 3.25 -20.36
CA ASP A 173 -4.10 3.11 -19.63
C ASP A 173 -4.24 3.79 -18.25
N THR A 174 -4.35 2.96 -17.21
CA THR A 174 -4.55 3.39 -15.83
C THR A 174 -3.29 3.15 -15.00
N ILE A 175 -2.87 4.16 -14.24
CA ILE A 175 -1.84 4.06 -13.22
C ILE A 175 -2.43 3.41 -11.96
N VAL A 176 -1.94 2.24 -11.58
CA VAL A 176 -2.31 1.56 -10.34
C VAL A 176 -1.18 1.68 -9.33
N LEU A 177 -1.40 2.39 -8.23
CA LEU A 177 -0.47 2.56 -7.11
C LEU A 177 -0.56 1.38 -6.13
N PHE A 178 0.57 0.90 -5.63
CA PHE A 178 0.64 -0.21 -4.67
C PHE A 178 1.90 -0.11 -3.81
N ASP A 179 1.95 -0.87 -2.72
CA ASP A 179 3.13 -1.00 -1.84
C ASP A 179 3.72 0.32 -1.33
N MET A 180 2.86 1.35 -1.19
CA MET A 180 3.28 2.65 -0.69
C MET A 180 3.65 2.56 0.80
N MET A 181 4.72 3.25 1.19
CA MET A 181 5.06 3.47 2.59
C MET A 181 4.48 4.79 3.07
N MET A 182 4.29 4.88 4.39
CA MET A 182 3.83 6.09 5.05
C MET A 182 4.74 6.38 6.23
N HIS A 183 4.97 7.65 6.48
CA HIS A 183 5.64 8.12 7.69
C HIS A 183 4.65 8.98 8.47
N THR A 184 4.36 8.63 9.72
CA THR A 184 3.43 9.39 10.58
C THR A 184 4.18 10.05 11.73
N THR A 185 3.62 11.10 12.33
CA THR A 185 4.22 11.74 13.51
C THR A 185 4.31 10.81 14.72
N GLU A 186 3.43 9.81 14.77
CA GLU A 186 3.22 8.81 15.82
C GLU A 186 3.99 7.52 15.56
N GLN A 187 4.53 7.34 14.34
CA GLN A 187 5.27 6.15 13.90
C GLN A 187 4.44 4.85 13.98
N ASP A 188 3.18 4.91 13.57
CA ASP A 188 2.17 3.88 13.76
C ASP A 188 1.57 3.34 12.46
N SER A 189 2.08 3.74 11.28
CA SER A 189 1.56 3.25 9.99
C SER A 189 2.08 1.86 9.57
N GLY A 190 2.90 1.23 10.41
CA GLY A 190 3.41 -0.13 10.24
C GLY A 190 4.90 -0.21 9.91
N VAL A 191 5.32 -1.37 9.39
CA VAL A 191 6.74 -1.65 9.11
C VAL A 191 7.29 -0.66 8.08
N GLY A 192 8.44 -0.05 8.40
CA GLY A 192 9.09 0.96 7.56
C GLY A 192 8.74 2.40 7.91
N ASP A 193 7.79 2.63 8.83
CA ASP A 193 7.50 3.96 9.34
C ASP A 193 8.70 4.51 10.13
N CYS A 194 9.34 5.53 9.59
CA CYS A 194 10.49 6.20 10.18
C CYS A 194 10.09 7.45 10.97
N GLY A 195 8.81 7.67 11.22
CA GLY A 195 8.31 8.75 12.04
C GLY A 195 8.62 10.14 11.47
N LYS A 196 8.81 11.10 12.38
CA LYS A 196 9.30 12.45 12.07
C LYS A 196 10.60 12.48 11.25
N PRO A 197 11.63 11.64 11.52
CA PRO A 197 12.80 11.54 10.64
C PRO A 197 12.46 11.26 9.17
N GLY A 198 11.52 10.35 8.91
CA GLY A 198 11.03 10.05 7.55
C GLY A 198 10.31 11.24 6.92
N ILE A 199 9.44 11.92 7.69
CA ILE A 199 8.76 13.15 7.25
C ILE A 199 9.78 14.25 6.92
N ASN A 200 10.76 14.48 7.78
CA ASN A 200 11.79 15.50 7.58
C ASN A 200 12.59 15.23 6.31
N THR A 201 12.99 13.97 6.11
CA THR A 201 13.70 13.53 4.90
C THR A 201 12.89 13.86 3.64
N PHE A 202 11.58 13.59 3.64
CA PHE A 202 10.71 13.99 2.54
C PHE A 202 10.71 15.51 2.35
N THR A 203 10.50 16.30 3.41
CA THR A 203 10.42 17.77 3.28
C THR A 203 11.74 18.40 2.83
N GLU A 204 12.87 17.80 3.16
CA GLU A 204 14.20 18.25 2.73
C GLU A 204 14.47 17.91 1.25
N GLN A 205 14.01 16.75 0.80
CA GLN A 205 14.30 16.23 -0.55
C GLN A 205 13.23 16.56 -1.60
N HIS A 206 12.02 16.92 -1.18
CA HIS A 206 10.94 17.24 -2.11
C HIS A 206 11.25 18.55 -2.83
N ILE A 207 11.19 18.51 -4.16
CA ILE A 207 11.27 19.67 -5.04
C ILE A 207 9.88 19.84 -5.67
N CYS A 208 9.25 20.98 -5.43
CA CYS A 208 7.94 21.27 -5.99
C CYS A 208 7.99 21.28 -7.52
N THR A 209 7.04 20.59 -8.15
CA THR A 209 6.86 20.65 -9.60
C THR A 209 5.80 21.68 -9.97
N TYR A 210 5.63 21.96 -11.27
CA TYR A 210 4.57 22.85 -11.76
C TYR A 210 3.18 22.42 -11.24
N MET A 211 2.95 21.11 -11.07
CA MET A 211 1.70 20.57 -10.51
C MET A 211 1.46 21.07 -9.09
N CYS A 212 2.47 21.07 -8.22
CA CYS A 212 2.35 21.57 -6.85
C CYS A 212 1.93 23.06 -6.85
N GLY A 213 2.53 23.86 -7.73
CA GLY A 213 2.17 25.27 -7.92
C GLY A 213 0.74 25.46 -8.45
N SER A 214 0.35 24.71 -9.49
CA SER A 214 -1.01 24.74 -10.05
C SER A 214 -2.07 24.34 -9.03
N LEU A 215 -1.75 23.40 -8.13
CA LEU A 215 -2.62 22.95 -7.05
C LEU A 215 -2.63 23.92 -5.84
N GLY A 216 -1.80 24.97 -5.87
CA GLY A 216 -1.74 25.99 -4.83
C GLY A 216 -1.17 25.48 -3.51
N PHE A 217 -0.24 24.52 -3.55
CA PHE A 217 0.45 24.05 -2.35
C PHE A 217 1.48 25.07 -1.86
N GLU A 218 1.71 25.07 -0.55
CA GLU A 218 2.84 25.80 0.03
C GLU A 218 4.15 25.19 -0.51
N LEU A 219 5.05 26.04 -1.00
CA LEU A 219 6.30 25.57 -1.60
C LEU A 219 7.23 24.99 -0.52
N MET A 220 7.64 23.74 -0.72
CA MET A 220 8.67 23.05 0.05
C MET A 220 9.92 23.03 -0.81
N ASN A 221 10.92 23.84 -0.43
CA ASN A 221 12.21 24.05 -1.10
C ASN A 221 12.10 24.44 -2.59
N GLN A 222 12.25 25.73 -2.88
CA GLN A 222 12.39 26.20 -4.26
C GLN A 222 13.80 25.86 -4.77
N VAL A 223 13.90 25.44 -6.03
CA VAL A 223 15.12 25.71 -6.81
C VAL A 223 14.80 27.01 -7.54
N ASP A 224 15.60 28.05 -7.30
CA ASP A 224 15.50 29.27 -8.10
C ASP A 224 15.77 28.89 -9.57
N ASP A 225 14.79 29.04 -10.44
CA ASP A 225 14.97 28.91 -11.89
C ASP A 225 15.88 30.08 -12.34
N GLU A 226 17.14 29.79 -12.69
CA GLU A 226 17.98 30.67 -13.53
C GLU A 226 17.63 30.51 -15.02
#